data_AF-A0A0C9LZ60-F1
#
_entry.id   AF-A0A0C9LZ60-F1
#
_cell.length_a   1.000
_cell.length_b   1.000
_cell.length_c   1.000
_cell.angle_alpha   90.00
_cell.angle_beta   90.00
_cell.angle_gamma   90.00
#
_symmetry.space_group_name_H-M   'P 1'
#
loop_
_entity.id
_entity.type
_entity.pdbx_description
1 polymer ?
#
loop_
_entity_poly.entity_id
_entity_poly.type
_entity_poly.pdbx_seq_one_letter_code
_entity_poly.pdbx_strand_id
1 'polypeptide(L)'
;MQLNVEQQSLLELLIEIIDYLQLECKRSPRYSSPGSDGIPYYQLLLLLLKFPPIQPLKEQVYIDALIKGIFPDPWNVSLITLLYKKKNDPNSAGNYRRPISLCNKHRL
;
A
#
# COMPACT_ATOMS: atom_id res chain seq x y z
N MET A 1 3.99 -22.57 -26.26
CA MET A 1 3.29 -22.77 -24.97
C MET A 1 2.08 -21.84 -24.99
N GLN A 2 0.86 -22.38 -25.12
CA GLN A 2 -0.37 -21.58 -25.08
C GLN A 2 -0.87 -21.51 -23.64
N LEU A 3 -1.29 -20.32 -23.20
CA LEU A 3 -1.87 -20.11 -21.87
C LEU A 3 -3.30 -20.68 -21.84
N ASN A 4 -3.67 -21.33 -20.75
CA ASN A 4 -5.05 -21.78 -20.53
C ASN A 4 -5.98 -20.56 -20.36
N VAL A 5 -7.28 -20.72 -20.64
CA VAL A 5 -8.31 -19.66 -20.52
C VAL A 5 -8.35 -19.08 -19.11
N GLU A 6 -8.21 -19.91 -18.08
CA GLU A 6 -8.12 -19.46 -16.68
C GLU A 6 -6.87 -18.60 -16.43
N GLN A 7 -5.72 -19.00 -17.00
CA GLN A 7 -4.47 -18.24 -16.86
C GLN A 7 -4.55 -16.90 -17.58
N GLN A 8 -5.20 -16.84 -18.75
CA GLN A 8 -5.47 -15.59 -19.46
C GLN A 8 -6.37 -14.66 -18.65
N SER A 9 -7.48 -15.17 -18.12
CA SER A 9 -8.41 -14.37 -17.31
C SER A 9 -7.75 -13.81 -16.04
N LEU A 10 -6.91 -14.60 -15.37
CA LEU A 10 -6.16 -14.13 -14.20
C LEU A 10 -5.14 -13.04 -14.55
N LEU A 11 -4.46 -13.16 -15.69
CA LEU A 11 -3.52 -12.15 -16.17
C LEU A 11 -4.22 -10.86 -16.56
N GLU A 12 -5.38 -10.94 -17.21
CA GLU A 12 -6.21 -9.77 -17.56
C GLU A 12 -6.65 -9.02 -16.29
N LEU A 13 -7.16 -9.76 -15.29
CA LEU A 13 -7.55 -9.19 -14.00
C LEU A 13 -6.37 -8.47 -13.31
N LEU A 14 -5.19 -9.10 -13.31
CA LEU A 14 -3.97 -8.53 -12.73
C LEU A 14 -3.53 -7.22 -13.39
N ILE A 15 -3.57 -7.18 -14.73
CA ILE A 15 -3.21 -5.99 -15.50
C ILE A 15 -4.16 -4.84 -15.14
N GLU A 16 -5.47 -5.11 -15.10
CA GLU A 16 -6.48 -4.12 -14.71
C GLU A 16 -6.25 -3.59 -13.29
N ILE A 17 -5.89 -4.46 -12.33
CA ILE A 17 -5.60 -4.07 -10.95
C ILE A 17 -4.36 -3.19 -10.88
N ILE A 18 -3.27 -3.54 -11.58
CA ILE A 18 -2.04 -2.75 -11.57
C ILE A 18 -2.30 -1.36 -12.16
N ASP A 19 -3.06 -1.27 -13.25
CA ASP A 19 -3.43 0.00 -13.89
C ASP A 19 -4.34 0.84 -12.98
N TYR A 20 -5.30 0.21 -12.32
CA TYR A 20 -6.13 0.85 -11.31
C TYR A 20 -5.30 1.42 -10.15
N LEU A 21 -4.37 0.63 -9.61
CA LEU A 21 -3.48 1.06 -8.53
C LEU A 21 -2.60 2.23 -8.94
N GLN A 22 -2.09 2.23 -10.18
CA GLN A 22 -1.32 3.37 -10.70
C GLN A 22 -2.18 4.63 -10.83
N LEU A 23 -3.45 4.51 -11.19
CA LEU A 23 -4.38 5.63 -11.25
C LEU A 23 -4.67 6.19 -9.84
N GLU A 24 -4.96 5.32 -8.88
CA GLU A 24 -5.22 5.71 -7.49
C GLU A 24 -3.98 6.32 -6.81
N CYS A 25 -2.78 5.82 -7.14
CA CYS A 25 -1.51 6.43 -6.71
C CYS A 25 -1.44 7.93 -7.07
N LYS A 26 -1.92 8.32 -8.26
CA LYS A 26 -1.91 9.73 -8.70
C LYS A 26 -2.88 10.61 -7.92
N ARG A 27 -3.94 10.05 -7.35
CA ARG A 27 -4.98 10.77 -6.61
C ARG A 27 -4.63 11.00 -5.14
N SER A 28 -3.67 10.26 -4.61
CA SER A 28 -3.27 10.36 -3.22
C SER A 28 -2.41 11.59 -2.92
N PRO A 29 -2.44 12.09 -1.67
CA PRO A 29 -1.53 13.12 -1.20
C PRO A 29 -0.06 12.81 -1.51
N ARG A 30 0.67 13.82 -2.02
CA ARG A 30 2.11 13.72 -2.32
C ARG A 30 2.96 13.42 -1.09
N TYR A 31 2.49 13.88 0.07
CA TYR A 31 3.16 13.72 1.35
C TYR A 31 2.21 12.98 2.28
N SER A 32 2.50 11.72 2.54
CA SER A 32 1.81 10.89 3.52
C SER A 32 2.85 10.14 4.34
N SER A 33 2.53 9.92 5.63
CA SER A 33 3.32 9.04 6.47
C SER A 33 3.18 7.61 5.96
N PRO A 34 4.29 6.86 5.82
CA PRO A 34 4.24 5.46 5.42
C PRO A 34 3.57 4.60 6.50
N GLY A 35 3.12 3.42 6.10
CA GLY A 35 2.68 2.40 7.05
C GLY A 35 3.87 1.65 7.66
N SER A 36 3.60 0.44 8.13
CA SER A 36 4.61 -0.49 8.67
C SER A 36 5.63 -0.94 7.61
N ASP A 37 5.26 -0.86 6.33
CA ASP A 37 6.12 -1.16 5.18
C ASP A 37 7.22 -0.11 4.91
N GLY A 38 7.10 1.08 5.50
CA GLY A 38 8.01 2.18 5.22
C GLY A 38 7.89 2.77 3.81
N ILE A 39 6.87 2.41 3.01
CA ILE A 39 6.69 2.86 1.62
C ILE A 39 5.71 4.05 1.56
N PRO A 40 6.18 5.28 1.30
CA PRO A 40 5.31 6.43 1.07
C PRO A 40 4.56 6.29 -0.26
N TYR A 41 3.32 6.78 -0.28
CA TYR A 41 2.40 6.41 -1.35
C TYR A 41 2.68 7.07 -2.70
N TYR A 42 3.01 8.36 -2.78
CA TYR A 42 3.00 9.02 -4.08
C TYR A 42 4.23 8.68 -4.94
N GLN A 43 5.44 8.92 -4.42
CA GLN A 43 6.66 8.85 -5.25
C GLN A 43 7.21 7.43 -5.34
N LEU A 44 7.29 6.74 -4.20
CA LEU A 44 7.94 5.43 -4.10
C LEU A 44 7.03 4.32 -4.60
N LEU A 45 5.76 4.26 -4.18
CA LEU A 45 4.85 3.23 -4.67
C LEU A 45 4.61 3.31 -6.19
N LEU A 46 4.43 4.52 -6.74
CA LEU A 46 4.27 4.70 -8.18
C LEU A 46 5.51 4.24 -8.96
N LEU A 47 6.71 4.54 -8.43
CA LEU A 47 7.96 4.06 -9.02
C LEU A 47 8.00 2.53 -8.99
N LEU A 48 7.67 1.91 -7.85
CA LEU A 48 7.65 0.46 -7.69
C LEU A 48 6.66 -0.19 -8.67
N LEU A 49 5.43 0.31 -8.77
CA LEU A 49 4.42 -0.24 -9.69
C LEU A 49 4.86 -0.20 -11.16
N LYS A 50 5.62 0.84 -11.54
CA LYS A 50 6.14 1.04 -12.90
C LYS A 50 7.49 0.39 -13.17
N PHE A 51 8.21 -0.06 -12.14
CA PHE A 51 9.57 -0.54 -12.28
C PHE A 51 9.56 -1.99 -12.83
N PRO A 52 10.05 -2.23 -14.07
CA PRO A 52 9.93 -3.54 -14.70
C PRO A 52 10.61 -4.70 -13.93
N PRO A 53 11.79 -4.51 -13.30
CA PRO A 53 12.46 -5.61 -12.59
C PRO A 53 11.68 -6.19 -11.41
N ILE A 54 10.76 -5.43 -10.79
CA ILE A 54 9.95 -5.94 -9.67
C ILE A 54 8.56 -6.41 -10.11
N GLN A 55 8.28 -6.40 -11.42
CA GLN A 55 7.04 -6.88 -12.00
C GLN A 55 6.63 -8.31 -11.57
N PRO A 56 7.52 -9.31 -11.58
CA PRO A 56 7.13 -10.64 -11.13
C PRO A 56 6.77 -10.67 -9.63
N LEU A 57 7.47 -9.87 -8.82
CA LEU A 57 7.22 -9.81 -7.38
C LEU A 57 5.88 -9.13 -7.06
N LYS A 58 5.55 -8.01 -7.72
CA LYS A 58 4.26 -7.33 -7.52
C LYS A 58 3.10 -8.23 -7.93
N GLU A 59 3.21 -8.90 -9.08
CA GLU A 59 2.17 -9.80 -9.58
C GLU A 59 1.94 -10.95 -8.61
N GLN A 60 3.03 -11.56 -8.13
CA GLN A 60 2.94 -12.61 -7.13
C GLN A 60 2.26 -12.14 -5.83
N VAL A 61 2.65 -10.98 -5.29
CA VAL A 61 2.05 -10.44 -4.05
C VAL A 61 0.56 -10.17 -4.23
N TYR A 62 0.13 -9.61 -5.36
CA TYR A 62 -1.30 -9.35 -5.61
C TYR A 62 -2.08 -10.64 -5.90
N ILE A 63 -1.50 -11.62 -6.59
CA ILE A 63 -2.10 -12.97 -6.75
C ILE A 63 -2.31 -13.62 -5.39
N ASP A 64 -1.25 -13.64 -4.57
CA ASP A 64 -1.28 -14.27 -3.26
C ASP A 64 -2.33 -13.58 -2.36
N ALA A 65 -2.42 -12.26 -2.41
CA ALA A 65 -3.41 -11.49 -1.65
C ALA A 65 -4.87 -11.71 -2.12
N LEU A 66 -5.13 -11.65 -3.44
CA LEU A 66 -6.51 -11.68 -3.98
C LEU A 66 -7.07 -13.08 -4.15
N ILE A 67 -6.24 -14.02 -4.60
CA ILE A 67 -6.68 -15.39 -4.92
C ILE A 67 -6.51 -16.30 -3.71
N LYS A 68 -5.37 -16.20 -3.02
CA LYS A 68 -5.02 -17.10 -1.92
C LYS A 68 -5.33 -16.51 -0.53
N GLY A 69 -5.64 -15.22 -0.44
CA GLY A 69 -5.83 -14.53 0.84
C GLY A 69 -4.56 -14.45 1.69
N ILE A 70 -3.38 -14.59 1.08
CA ILE A 70 -2.08 -14.57 1.76
C ILE A 70 -1.53 -13.16 1.64
N PHE A 71 -1.37 -12.49 2.78
CA PHE A 71 -0.85 -11.12 2.84
C PHE A 71 0.58 -11.10 3.39
N PRO A 72 1.44 -10.19 2.87
CA PRO A 72 2.75 -9.95 3.46
C PRO A 72 2.65 -9.57 4.95
N ASP A 73 3.59 -10.01 5.78
CA ASP A 73 3.62 -9.70 7.22
C ASP A 73 3.44 -8.20 7.55
N PRO A 74 4.09 -7.26 6.83
CA PRO A 74 3.89 -5.83 7.10
C PRO A 74 2.44 -5.40 6.94
N TRP A 75 1.68 -6.00 6.02
CA TRP A 75 0.27 -5.62 5.80
C TRP A 75 -0.60 -5.95 6.99
N ASN A 76 -0.21 -6.90 7.84
CA ASN A 76 -0.92 -7.27 9.06
C ASN A 76 -0.58 -6.37 10.26
N VAL A 77 0.35 -5.43 10.10
CA VAL A 77 0.79 -4.51 11.16
C VAL A 77 0.32 -3.09 10.84
N SER A 78 -0.29 -2.41 11.81
CA SER A 78 -0.59 -0.98 11.73
C SER A 78 0.18 -0.21 12.79
N LEU A 79 0.79 0.91 12.39
CA LEU A 79 1.50 1.79 13.31
C LEU A 79 0.53 2.79 13.91
N ILE A 80 0.50 2.90 15.23
CA ILE A 80 -0.33 3.88 15.93
C ILE A 80 0.55 5.01 16.43
N THR A 81 0.21 6.25 16.06
CA THR A 81 0.96 7.43 16.50
C THR A 81 0.06 8.53 17.03
N LEU A 82 0.56 9.28 18.02
CA LEU A 82 -0.10 10.43 18.60
C LEU A 82 0.41 11.70 17.91
N LEU A 83 -0.51 12.57 17.47
CA LEU A 83 -0.14 13.86 16.91
C LEU A 83 -0.20 14.96 17.97
N TYR A 84 0.95 15.58 18.21
CA TYR A 84 1.08 16.67 19.16
C TYR A 84 0.42 17.97 18.66
N LYS A 85 -0.36 18.64 19.50
CA LYS A 85 -0.91 19.98 19.22
C LYS A 85 0.15 21.03 19.60
N LYS A 86 0.89 21.51 18.59
CA LYS A 86 2.07 22.40 18.69
C LYS A 86 2.01 23.61 19.65
N LYS A 87 0.83 24.04 20.14
CA LYS A 87 0.68 25.27 20.94
C LYS A 87 0.67 25.07 22.46
N ASN A 88 0.80 23.84 22.97
CA ASN A 88 0.62 23.56 24.40
C ASN A 88 1.92 23.04 25.05
N ASP A 89 1.83 22.37 26.21
CA ASP A 89 2.95 21.68 26.85
C ASP A 89 3.04 20.22 26.34
N PRO A 90 4.19 19.77 25.80
CA PRO A 90 4.37 18.39 25.32
C PRO A 90 4.27 17.34 26.43
N ASN A 91 4.45 17.70 27.71
CA ASN A 91 4.39 16.73 28.81
C ASN A 91 2.96 16.38 29.25
N SER A 92 1.95 17.11 28.76
CA SER A 92 0.56 16.88 29.12
C SER A 92 -0.18 16.06 28.07
N ALA A 93 -0.66 14.87 28.46
CA ALA A 93 -1.34 13.92 27.58
C ALA A 93 -2.59 14.50 26.88
N GLY A 94 -3.28 15.46 27.49
CA GLY A 94 -4.46 16.14 26.89
C GLY A 94 -4.13 16.99 25.66
N ASN A 95 -2.85 17.29 25.44
CA ASN A 95 -2.37 18.10 24.32
C ASN A 95 -2.10 17.29 23.06
N TYR A 96 -2.31 15.98 23.09
CA TYR A 96 -2.24 15.13 21.91
C TYR A 96 -3.62 15.00 21.25
N ARG A 97 -3.66 14.81 19.93
CA ARG A 97 -4.87 14.39 19.21
C ARG A 97 -5.13 12.90 19.44
N ARG A 98 -6.32 12.44 19.04
CA ARG A 98 -6.64 11.00 19.04
C ARG A 98 -5.56 10.22 18.26
N PRO A 99 -5.23 8.99 18.70
CA PRO A 99 -4.29 8.15 17.98
C PRO A 99 -4.73 7.95 16.53
N ILE A 100 -3.78 8.01 15.60
CA ILE A 100 -4.01 7.73 14.19
C ILE A 100 -3.32 6.43 13.84
N SER A 101 -4.07 5.53 13.19
CA SER A 101 -3.54 4.32 12.59
C SER A 101 -2.95 4.64 11.22
N LEU A 102 -1.68 4.34 11.04
CA LEU A 102 -1.01 4.33 9.75
C LEU A 102 -1.10 2.90 9.19
N CYS A 103 -1.82 2.76 8.09
CA CYS A 103 -1.96 1.49 7.37
C CYS A 103 -1.23 1.58 6.04
N ASN A 104 -0.72 0.43 5.57
CA ASN A 104 -0.12 0.31 4.25
C ASN A 104 -1.19 0.62 3.21
N LYS A 105 -0.92 1.62 2.37
CA LYS A 105 -1.94 2.22 1.51
C LYS A 105 -2.21 1.42 0.23
N HIS A 106 -1.30 0.51 -0.12
CA HIS A 106 -1.44 -0.42 -1.25
C HIS A 106 -2.00 -1.78 -0.83
N ARG A 107 -2.40 -1.90 0.45
CA ARG A 107 -3.19 -3.03 0.93
C ARG A 107 -4.60 -2.89 0.34
N LEU A 108 -5.05 -3.94 -0.34
CA LEU A 108 -6.41 -4.05 -0.92
C LEU A 108 -7.48 -4.13 0.18
#